data_AF-A0A502FW63-F1
#
_entry.id   AF-A0A502FW63-F1
#
_cell.length_a   1.000
_cell.length_b   1.000
_cell.length_c   1.000
_cell.angle_alpha   90.00
_cell.angle_beta   90.00
_cell.angle_gamma   90.00
#
_symmetry.space_group_name_H-M   'P 1'
#
loop_
_entity.id
_entity.type
_entity.pdbx_description
1 polymer ?
#
loop_
_entity_poly.entity_id
_entity_poly.type
_entity_poly.pdbx_seq_one_letter_code
_entity_poly.pdbx_strand_id
1 'polypeptide(L)'
;MNGLGENLPQDGAAIWRRNLPIWAVLVGLVVATLLLAYVPLGRWNTPISLGIGAAKAVLIAVCFMNLRRPDPLLRLTGSASLLWIAFLFALTLADVLTRAPTTQPGTVEPRTEPAVPNPDARLF
;
A
#
# COMPACT_ATOMS: atom_id res chain seq x y z
N MET A 1 -50.41 -23.85 -22.29
CA MET A 1 -49.68 -22.76 -21.62
C MET A 1 -48.66 -23.38 -20.66
N ASN A 2 -47.53 -23.90 -21.19
CA ASN A 2 -46.50 -24.58 -20.39
C ASN A 2 -45.22 -23.73 -20.39
N GLY A 3 -45.32 -22.52 -19.82
CA GLY A 3 -44.26 -21.51 -19.83
C GLY A 3 -43.66 -21.21 -18.45
N LEU A 4 -43.89 -22.05 -17.44
CA LEU A 4 -43.30 -21.88 -16.11
C LEU A 4 -42.06 -22.78 -15.99
N GLY A 5 -41.08 -22.52 -16.86
CA GLY A 5 -39.70 -22.94 -16.64
C GLY A 5 -39.09 -22.04 -15.57
N GLU A 6 -39.62 -22.12 -14.36
CA GLU A 6 -39.14 -21.41 -13.19
C GLU A 6 -37.77 -22.00 -12.91
N ASN A 7 -36.75 -21.30 -13.40
CA ASN A 7 -35.37 -21.49 -13.06
C ASN A 7 -35.27 -21.50 -11.53
N LEU A 8 -35.14 -22.70 -10.97
CA LEU A 8 -34.83 -22.94 -9.56
C LEU A 8 -33.78 -21.93 -9.10
N PRO A 9 -33.88 -21.41 -7.87
CA PRO A 9 -32.90 -20.47 -7.34
C PRO A 9 -31.51 -21.04 -7.61
N GLN A 10 -30.69 -20.32 -8.39
CA GLN A 10 -29.27 -20.64 -8.53
C GLN A 10 -28.75 -20.79 -7.11
N ASP A 11 -28.35 -21.99 -6.70
CA ASP A 11 -28.02 -22.32 -5.31
C ASP A 11 -27.02 -21.30 -4.77
N GLY A 12 -27.51 -20.28 -4.06
CA GLY A 12 -26.69 -19.18 -3.57
C GLY A 12 -25.58 -19.68 -2.65
N ALA A 13 -25.85 -20.81 -1.98
CA ALA A 13 -24.90 -21.57 -1.19
C ALA A 13 -23.70 -22.07 -2.02
N ALA A 14 -23.89 -22.48 -3.28
CA ALA A 14 -22.80 -22.92 -4.16
C ALA A 14 -21.88 -21.77 -4.58
N ILE A 15 -22.44 -20.57 -4.79
CA ILE A 15 -21.68 -19.35 -5.09
C ILE A 15 -20.85 -18.94 -3.86
N TRP A 16 -21.47 -18.97 -2.67
CA TRP A 16 -20.82 -18.66 -1.41
C TRP A 16 -19.66 -19.62 -1.09
N ARG A 17 -19.86 -20.93 -1.26
CA ARG A 17 -18.81 -21.93 -1.02
C ARG A 17 -17.56 -21.73 -1.88
N ARG A 18 -17.70 -21.19 -3.10
CA ARG A 18 -16.56 -20.94 -4.00
C ARG A 18 -15.72 -19.73 -3.56
N ASN A 19 -16.37 -18.71 -2.98
CA ASN A 19 -15.70 -17.47 -2.58
C ASN A 19 -15.21 -17.48 -1.12
N LEU A 20 -15.81 -18.33 -0.27
CA LEU A 20 -15.47 -18.48 1.15
C LEU A 20 -13.97 -18.70 1.43
N PRO A 21 -13.26 -19.60 0.73
CA PRO A 21 -11.83 -19.82 1.02
C PRO A 21 -10.98 -18.60 0.68
N ILE A 22 -11.30 -17.90 -0.41
CA ILE A 22 -10.58 -16.69 -0.83
C ILE A 22 -10.80 -15.57 0.19
N TRP A 23 -12.04 -15.40 0.64
CA TRP A 23 -12.39 -14.46 1.69
C TRP A 23 -11.65 -14.76 3.00
N ALA A 24 -11.60 -16.03 3.42
CA ALA A 24 -10.90 -16.44 4.63
C ALA A 24 -9.39 -16.15 4.55
N VAL A 25 -8.74 -16.40 3.40
CA VAL A 25 -7.32 -16.07 3.21
C VAL A 25 -7.08 -14.56 3.27
N LEU A 26 -7.94 -13.75 2.66
CA LEU A 26 -7.83 -12.29 2.75
C LEU A 26 -7.97 -11.78 4.18
N VAL A 27 -8.96 -12.29 4.93
CA VAL A 27 -9.16 -11.95 6.34
C VAL A 27 -7.93 -12.38 7.16
N GLY A 28 -7.38 -13.57 6.90
CA GLY A 28 -6.14 -14.03 7.53
C GLY A 28 -4.96 -13.09 7.28
N LEU A 29 -4.74 -12.64 6.04
CA LEU A 29 -3.70 -11.67 5.73
C LEU A 29 -3.93 -10.31 6.39
N VAL A 30 -5.18 -9.85 6.49
CA VAL A 30 -5.53 -8.60 7.21
C VAL A 30 -5.15 -8.73 8.68
N VAL A 31 -5.57 -9.83 9.33
CA VAL A 31 -5.27 -10.08 10.73
C VAL A 31 -3.77 -10.20 10.95
N ALA A 32 -3.04 -10.89 10.07
CA ALA A 32 -1.59 -10.98 10.15
C ALA A 32 -0.92 -9.59 10.03
N THR A 33 -1.38 -8.74 9.12
CA THR A 33 -0.88 -7.35 8.99
C THR A 33 -1.14 -6.55 10.25
N LEU A 34 -2.34 -6.68 10.81
CA LEU A 34 -2.74 -5.98 12.03
C LEU A 34 -1.89 -6.42 13.22
N LEU A 35 -1.71 -7.72 13.42
CA LEU A 35 -0.88 -8.27 14.49
C LEU A 35 0.56 -7.81 14.37
N LEU A 36 1.11 -7.83 13.15
CA LEU A 36 2.49 -7.43 12.92
C LEU A 36 2.73 -5.94 13.14
N ALA A 37 1.72 -5.10 12.92
CA ALA A 37 1.78 -3.67 13.25
C ALA A 37 1.97 -3.40 14.76
N TYR A 38 1.51 -4.32 15.62
CA TYR A 38 1.70 -4.23 17.08
C TYR A 38 3.00 -4.90 17.56
N VAL A 39 3.74 -5.59 16.70
CA VAL A 39 5.04 -6.18 17.04
C VAL A 39 6.15 -5.17 16.71
N PRO A 40 6.93 -4.68 17.70
CA PRO A 40 8.00 -3.73 17.46
C PRO A 40 9.21 -4.44 16.80
N LEU A 41 9.19 -4.54 15.47
CA LEU A 41 10.25 -5.13 14.64
C LEU A 41 11.41 -4.16 14.34
N GLY A 42 11.40 -2.97 14.95
CA GLY A 42 12.42 -1.94 14.74
C GLY A 42 12.60 -1.58 13.27
N ARG A 43 13.84 -1.62 12.77
CA ARG A 43 14.20 -1.28 11.38
C ARG A 43 13.59 -2.23 10.33
N TRP A 44 13.12 -3.41 10.73
CA TRP A 44 12.49 -4.38 9.83
C TRP A 44 10.97 -4.20 9.69
N ASN A 45 10.35 -3.31 10.48
CA ASN A 45 8.90 -3.12 10.43
C ASN A 45 8.41 -2.65 9.05
N THR A 46 9.08 -1.66 8.47
CA THR A 46 8.74 -1.10 7.16
C THR A 46 8.82 -2.13 6.02
N PRO A 47 9.96 -2.82 5.78
CA PRO A 47 10.04 -3.78 4.68
C PRO A 47 9.08 -4.97 4.85
N ILE A 48 8.86 -5.45 6.08
CA ILE A 48 7.97 -6.60 6.33
C ILE A 48 6.50 -6.21 6.14
N SER A 49 6.06 -5.09 6.71
CA SER A 49 4.69 -4.58 6.53
C SER A 49 4.37 -4.38 5.05
N LEU A 50 5.35 -3.87 4.31
CA LEU A 50 5.22 -3.65 2.88
C LEU A 50 5.20 -4.96 2.07
N GLY A 51 6.03 -5.94 2.45
CA GLY A 51 6.01 -7.28 1.85
C GLY A 51 4.66 -7.99 2.02
N ILE A 52 4.04 -7.86 3.19
CA ILE A 52 2.71 -8.41 3.47
C ILE A 52 1.63 -7.68 2.65
N GLY A 53 1.73 -6.34 2.57
CA GLY A 53 0.86 -5.54 1.71
C GLY A 53 0.96 -5.95 0.24
N ALA A 54 2.16 -6.17 -0.27
CA ALA A 54 2.40 -6.64 -1.63
C ALA A 54 1.82 -8.05 -1.88
N ALA A 55 2.04 -9.00 -0.95
CA ALA A 55 1.46 -10.33 -1.04
C ALA A 55 -0.08 -10.28 -1.10
N LYS A 56 -0.69 -9.42 -0.29
CA LYS A 56 -2.14 -9.19 -0.29
C LYS A 56 -2.62 -8.62 -1.63
N ALA A 57 -1.90 -7.65 -2.19
CA ALA A 57 -2.23 -7.06 -3.49
C ALA A 57 -2.15 -8.10 -4.63
N VAL A 58 -1.11 -8.94 -4.65
CA VAL A 58 -0.97 -10.03 -5.62
C VAL A 58 -2.11 -11.02 -5.50
N LEU A 59 -2.49 -11.40 -4.28
CA LEU A 59 -3.59 -12.33 -4.05
C LEU A 59 -4.94 -11.77 -4.54
N ILE A 60 -5.20 -10.47 -4.29
CA ILE A 60 -6.39 -9.79 -4.81
C ILE A 60 -6.38 -9.80 -6.35
N ALA A 61 -5.25 -9.47 -6.97
CA ALA A 61 -5.15 -9.44 -8.42
C ALA A 61 -5.37 -10.82 -9.06
N VAL A 62 -4.81 -11.89 -8.48
CA VAL A 62 -4.95 -13.25 -9.01
C VAL A 62 -6.33 -13.85 -8.73
N CYS A 63 -6.92 -13.59 -7.56
CA CYS A 63 -8.18 -14.22 -7.13
C CYS A 63 -9.44 -13.41 -7.44
N PHE A 64 -9.42 -12.08 -7.34
CA PHE A 64 -10.62 -11.24 -7.47
C PHE A 64 -10.72 -10.50 -8.81
N MET A 65 -9.61 -10.12 -9.45
CA MET A 65 -9.67 -9.46 -10.78
C MET A 65 -9.98 -10.44 -11.93
N ASN A 66 -10.48 -11.64 -11.63
CA ASN A 66 -10.93 -12.61 -12.62
C ASN A 66 -9.90 -12.90 -13.72
N LEU A 67 -8.60 -12.80 -13.41
CA LEU A 67 -7.48 -13.11 -14.32
C LEU A 67 -7.52 -14.57 -14.84
N ARG A 68 -8.37 -15.40 -14.23
CA ARG A 68 -8.60 -16.81 -14.55
C ARG A 68 -9.73 -17.08 -15.58
N ARG A 69 -10.48 -16.07 -16.05
CA ARG A 69 -11.55 -16.22 -17.06
C ARG A 69 -11.29 -15.32 -18.29
N PRO A 70 -11.86 -15.64 -19.48
CA PRO A 70 -11.14 -15.74 -20.75
C PRO A 70 -10.73 -14.44 -21.45
N ASP A 71 -10.92 -13.26 -20.85
CA ASP A 71 -10.64 -12.00 -21.55
C ASP A 71 -9.14 -11.67 -21.55
N PRO A 72 -8.43 -11.76 -22.69
CA PRO A 72 -6.98 -11.57 -22.76
C PRO A 72 -6.58 -10.14 -22.42
N LEU A 73 -7.44 -9.17 -22.79
CA LEU A 73 -7.23 -7.75 -22.52
C LEU A 73 -7.18 -7.49 -21.02
N LEU A 74 -8.11 -8.06 -20.25
CA LEU A 74 -8.16 -7.85 -18.79
C LEU A 74 -6.91 -8.41 -18.08
N ARG A 75 -6.38 -9.54 -18.56
CA ARG A 75 -5.11 -10.10 -18.06
C ARG A 75 -3.94 -9.19 -18.38
N LEU A 76 -3.88 -8.68 -19.62
CA LEU A 76 -2.79 -7.81 -20.07
C LEU A 76 -2.79 -6.50 -19.27
N THR A 77 -3.93 -5.82 -19.16
CA THR A 77 -4.03 -4.56 -18.41
C THR A 77 -3.75 -4.76 -16.93
N GLY A 78 -4.27 -5.84 -16.31
CA GLY A 78 -4.00 -6.16 -14.91
C GLY A 78 -2.52 -6.44 -14.65
N SER A 79 -1.86 -7.20 -15.53
CA SER A 79 -0.42 -7.47 -15.42
C SER A 79 0.42 -6.21 -15.68
N ALA A 80 0.03 -5.35 -16.62
CA ALA A 80 0.71 -4.10 -16.92
C ALA A 80 0.63 -3.12 -15.75
N SER A 81 -0.53 -3.00 -15.10
CA SER A 81 -0.67 -2.18 -13.89
C SER A 81 0.18 -2.70 -12.73
N LEU A 82 0.21 -4.03 -12.50
CA LEU A 82 1.07 -4.64 -11.49
C LEU A 82 2.56 -4.37 -11.76
N LEU A 83 2.99 -4.55 -13.01
CA LEU A 83 4.37 -4.26 -13.43
C LEU A 83 4.71 -2.78 -13.23
N TRP A 84 3.79 -1.89 -13.58
CA TRP A 84 3.98 -0.44 -13.42
C TRP A 84 4.13 -0.05 -11.94
N ILE A 85 3.27 -0.58 -11.07
CA ILE A 85 3.38 -0.36 -9.62
C ILE A 85 4.72 -0.89 -9.09
N ALA A 86 5.17 -2.07 -9.54
CA ALA A 86 6.46 -2.62 -9.14
C ALA A 86 7.63 -1.72 -9.56
N PHE A 87 7.60 -1.15 -10.78
CA PHE A 87 8.60 -0.17 -11.21
C PHE A 87 8.60 1.09 -10.37
N LEU A 88 7.44 1.70 -10.13
CA LEU A 88 7.34 2.89 -9.28
C LEU A 88 7.88 2.62 -7.88
N PHE A 89 7.59 1.43 -7.34
CA PHE A 89 8.08 1.04 -6.02
C PHE A 89 9.61 0.86 -6.00
N ALA A 90 10.16 0.16 -7.00
CA ALA A 90 11.60 -0.04 -7.13
C ALA A 90 12.36 1.28 -7.31
N LEU A 91 11.82 2.19 -8.15
CA LEU A 91 12.39 3.52 -8.36
C LEU A 91 12.35 4.36 -7.08
N THR A 92 11.24 4.30 -6.32
CA THR A 92 11.12 5.01 -5.03
C THR A 92 12.12 4.47 -4.01
N LEU A 93 12.27 3.15 -3.91
CA LEU A 93 13.29 2.54 -3.04
C LEU A 93 14.70 2.94 -3.46
N ALA A 94 15.00 2.90 -4.75
CA ALA A 94 16.29 3.30 -5.29
C ALA A 94 16.57 4.78 -4.97
N ASP A 95 15.60 5.67 -5.14
CA ASP A 95 15.71 7.08 -4.77
C ASP A 95 16.03 7.24 -3.27
N VAL A 96 15.27 6.58 -2.39
CA VAL A 96 15.48 6.65 -0.93
C VAL A 96 16.84 6.08 -0.52
N LEU A 97 17.28 4.97 -1.12
CA LEU A 97 18.56 4.32 -0.79
C LEU A 97 19.76 5.10 -1.31
N THR A 98 19.61 5.78 -2.45
CA THR A 98 20.68 6.58 -3.06
C THR A 98 20.69 8.03 -2.60
N ARG A 99 19.61 8.49 -1.94
CA ARG A 99 19.53 9.81 -1.32
C ARG A 99 20.63 9.94 -0.27
N ALA A 100 21.64 10.75 -0.61
CA ALA A 100 22.66 11.17 0.33
C ALA A 100 22.00 11.92 1.49
N PRO A 101 22.53 11.80 2.74
CA PRO A 101 22.04 12.58 3.86
C PRO A 101 22.04 14.06 3.48
N THR A 102 20.95 14.77 3.74
CA THR A 102 20.91 16.23 3.69
C THR A 102 21.80 16.78 4.80
N THR A 103 23.11 16.68 4.61
CA THR A 103 24.10 17.50 5.30
C THR A 103 24.08 18.80 4.54
N GLN A 104 23.08 19.65 4.78
CA GLN A 104 22.92 20.91 4.08
C GLN A 104 23.98 21.89 4.63
N PRO A 105 25.10 22.14 3.93
CA PRO A 105 26.10 23.09 4.38
C PRO A 105 25.63 24.45 3.88
N GLY A 106 24.86 25.17 4.70
CA GLY A 106 24.35 26.50 4.35
C GLY A 106 22.96 26.85 4.86
N THR A 107 22.44 26.16 5.88
CA THR A 107 21.17 26.57 6.49
C THR A 107 21.43 27.56 7.61
N VAL A 108 21.41 28.84 7.25
CA VAL A 108 21.23 30.00 8.15
C VAL A 108 22.34 30.17 9.20
N GLU A 109 23.35 30.98 8.86
CA GLU A 109 23.99 31.77 9.91
C GLU A 109 22.89 32.60 10.58
N PRO A 110 22.74 32.57 11.92
CA PRO A 110 21.85 33.49 12.61
C PRO A 110 22.17 34.88 12.07
N ARG A 111 21.18 35.61 11.52
CA ARG A 111 21.39 37.02 11.25
C ARG A 111 21.69 37.66 12.60
N THR A 112 22.96 37.87 12.91
CA THR A 112 23.40 38.85 13.89
C THR A 112 22.97 40.19 13.35
N GLU A 113 21.72 40.56 13.60
CA GLU A 113 21.35 41.95 13.52
C GLU A 113 22.24 42.67 14.53
N PRO A 114 23.00 43.70 14.13
CA PRO A 114 23.72 44.51 15.10
C PRO A 114 22.70 44.96 16.14
N ALA A 115 22.97 44.64 17.41
CA ALA A 115 22.08 44.98 18.51
C ALA A 115 21.69 46.44 18.39
N VAL A 116 20.43 46.71 18.04
CA VAL A 116 19.90 48.08 18.02
C VAL A 116 20.11 48.60 19.44
N PRO A 117 20.96 49.63 19.65
CA PRO A 117 21.23 50.11 20.99
C PRO A 117 19.92 50.55 21.62
N ASN A 118 19.52 49.87 22.71
CA ASN A 118 18.27 50.14 23.39
C ASN A 118 18.30 51.57 23.96
N PRO A 119 17.57 52.56 23.40
CA PRO A 119 17.69 53.95 23.80
C PRO A 119 17.27 54.19 25.26
N ASP A 120 16.46 53.31 25.82
CA ASP A 120 15.95 53.28 27.20
C ASP A 120 16.90 52.61 28.20
N ALA A 121 17.97 51.93 27.75
CA ALA A 121 18.97 51.37 28.66
C ALA A 121 19.85 52.42 29.38
N ARG A 122 19.65 53.72 29.09
CA ARG A 122 20.39 54.83 29.71
C ARG A 122 19.58 55.65 30.71
N LEU A 123 18.34 55.25 31.01
CA LEU A 123 17.40 56.07 31.80
C LEU A 123 17.01 55.50 33.17
N PHE A 124 17.77 54.54 33.71
CA PHE A 124 17.64 54.08 35.10
C PHE A 124 19.01 53.96 35.77
#